data_AF-A0A2R5LAK1-F1
#
_entry.id   AF-A0A2R5LAK1-F1
#
_cell.length_a   1.000
_cell.length_b   1.000
_cell.length_c   1.000
_cell.angle_alpha   90.00
_cell.angle_beta   90.00
_cell.angle_gamma   90.00
#
_symmetry.space_group_name_H-M   'P 1'
#
loop_
_entity.id
_entity.type
_entity.pdbx_description
1 polymer ?
#
loop_
_entity_poly.entity_id
_entity_poly.type
_entity_poly.pdbx_seq_one_letter_code
_entity_poly.pdbx_strand_id
1 'polypeptide(L)'
;PFTIVEEPAFLDFLKFCVPNWKVPSQNYFAHTAIPELERVLENSIREKLGQSIGKDVHITTDIWSSCQVNHYISGNGSSSLS
;
A
#
# COMPACT_ATOMS: atom_id res chain seq x y z
N PRO A 1 -0.26 2.62 4.49
CA PRO A 1 -1.50 2.59 5.30
C PRO A 1 -2.69 2.14 4.44
N PHE A 2 -3.38 1.08 4.85
CA PHE A 2 -4.52 0.54 4.10
C PHE A 2 -5.78 1.43 4.19
N THR A 3 -5.76 2.50 4.99
CA THR A 3 -6.84 3.48 5.16
C THR A 3 -7.17 4.24 3.87
N ILE A 4 -6.24 4.30 2.91
CA ILE A 4 -6.45 4.99 1.62
C ILE A 4 -7.66 4.45 0.85
N VAL A 5 -8.04 3.19 1.05
CA VAL A 5 -9.19 2.57 0.38
C VAL A 5 -10.54 3.10 0.87
N GLU A 6 -10.52 3.87 1.96
CA GLU A 6 -11.70 4.47 2.59
C GLU A 6 -11.72 6.00 2.41
N GLU A 7 -10.65 6.59 1.84
CA GLU A 7 -10.56 8.02 1.58
C GLU A 7 -11.58 8.46 0.51
N PRO A 8 -12.42 9.49 0.77
CA PRO A 8 -13.47 9.92 -0.15
C PRO A 8 -12.94 10.27 -1.56
N ALA A 9 -11.80 10.96 -1.64
CA ALA A 9 -11.19 11.32 -2.92
C ALA A 9 -10.75 10.09 -3.72
N PHE A 10 -10.25 9.05 -3.04
CA PHE A 10 -9.87 7.79 -3.67
C PHE A 10 -11.11 7.02 -4.16
N LEU A 11 -12.17 7.00 -3.36
CA LEU A 11 -13.44 6.38 -3.75
C LEU A 11 -14.08 7.08 -4.95
N ASP A 12 -14.05 8.41 -4.99
CA ASP A 12 -14.60 9.18 -6.11
C ASP A 12 -13.79 8.99 -7.40
N PHE A 13 -12.47 8.93 -7.28
CA PHE A 13 -11.60 8.54 -8.39
C PHE A 13 -11.94 7.13 -8.90
N LEU A 14 -12.12 6.15 -8.01
CA LEU A 14 -12.49 4.80 -8.40
C LEU A 14 -13.88 4.69 -9.03
N LYS A 15 -14.85 5.48 -8.56
CA LYS A 15 -16.18 5.57 -9.21
C LYS A 15 -16.07 6.13 -10.63
N PHE A 16 -15.15 7.07 -10.88
CA PHE A 16 -14.91 7.57 -12.22
C PHE A 16 -14.26 6.51 -13.12
N CYS A 17 -13.22 5.83 -12.64
CA CYS A 17 -12.49 4.84 -13.43
C CYS A 17 -13.29 3.54 -13.65
N VAL A 18 -13.97 3.07 -12.62
CA VAL A 18 -14.68 1.78 -12.59
C VAL A 18 -15.99 1.92 -11.81
N PRO A 19 -17.05 2.53 -12.40
CA PRO A 19 -18.27 2.94 -11.67
C PRO A 19 -19.04 1.81 -11.00
N ASN A 20 -18.91 0.59 -11.51
CA ASN A 20 -19.60 -0.58 -10.97
C ASN A 20 -18.78 -1.32 -9.90
N TRP A 21 -17.56 -0.86 -9.60
CA TRP A 21 -16.68 -1.53 -8.65
C TRP A 21 -17.00 -1.09 -7.22
N LYS A 22 -17.31 -2.06 -6.37
CA LYS A 22 -17.39 -1.85 -4.92
C LYS A 22 -16.03 -2.08 -4.30
N VAL A 23 -15.43 -1.01 -3.79
CA VAL A 23 -14.13 -1.07 -3.12
C VAL A 23 -14.27 -1.92 -1.85
N PRO A 24 -13.50 -3.02 -1.70
CA PRO A 24 -13.49 -3.80 -0.48
C PRO A 24 -12.97 -3.00 0.73
N SER A 25 -13.30 -3.44 1.94
CA SER A 25 -12.86 -2.75 3.16
C SER A 25 -11.35 -2.82 3.36
N GLN A 26 -10.82 -1.90 4.16
CA GLN A 26 -9.42 -1.93 4.59
C GLN A 26 -9.01 -3.30 5.15
N ASN A 27 -9.87 -3.90 5.98
CA ASN A 27 -9.62 -5.19 6.61
C ASN A 27 -9.50 -6.32 5.57
N TYR A 28 -10.31 -6.29 4.52
CA TYR A 28 -10.21 -7.25 3.43
C TYR A 28 -8.86 -7.14 2.70
N PHE A 29 -8.41 -5.93 2.42
CA PHE A 29 -7.09 -5.73 1.82
C PHE A 29 -5.96 -6.26 2.72
N ALA A 30 -5.99 -5.91 3.99
CA ALA A 30 -4.94 -6.28 4.95
C ALA A 30 -4.86 -7.79 5.21
N HIS A 31 -6.00 -8.47 5.34
CA HIS A 31 -6.03 -9.87 5.80
C HIS A 31 -6.31 -10.89 4.70
N THR A 32 -6.75 -10.45 3.52
CA THR A 32 -7.15 -11.37 2.44
C THR A 32 -6.45 -11.02 1.14
N ALA A 33 -6.72 -9.84 0.57
CA ALA A 33 -6.26 -9.52 -0.77
C ALA A 33 -4.73 -9.46 -0.89
N ILE A 34 -4.05 -8.81 0.06
CA ILE A 34 -2.59 -8.63 0.01
C ILE A 34 -1.85 -9.94 0.29
N PRO A 35 -2.18 -10.72 1.34
CA PRO A 35 -1.57 -12.04 1.54
C PRO A 35 -1.80 -13.00 0.37
N GLU A 36 -2.99 -12.99 -0.23
CA GLU A 36 -3.29 -13.83 -1.39
C GLU A 36 -2.47 -13.41 -2.62
N LEU A 37 -2.39 -12.09 -2.87
CA LEU A 37 -1.59 -11.54 -3.96
C LEU A 37 -0.11 -11.89 -3.81
N GLU A 38 0.44 -11.77 -2.60
CA GLU A 38 1.81 -12.18 -2.28
C GLU A 38 2.05 -13.64 -2.65
N ARG A 39 1.17 -14.54 -2.18
CA ARG A 39 1.26 -15.98 -2.46
C ARG A 39 1.21 -16.27 -3.97
N VAL A 40 0.31 -15.61 -4.69
CA VAL A 40 0.18 -15.77 -6.16
C VAL A 40 1.45 -15.29 -6.86
N LEU A 41 1.98 -14.13 -6.43
CA LEU A 41 3.18 -13.55 -7.01
C LEU A 41 4.41 -14.42 -6.75
N GLU A 42 4.59 -14.92 -5.52
CA GLU A 42 5.66 -15.83 -5.14
C GLU A 42 5.64 -17.08 -6.01
N ASN A 43 4.47 -17.70 -6.17
CA ASN A 43 4.33 -18.89 -7.02
C ASN A 43 4.68 -18.59 -8.48
N SER A 44 4.17 -17.48 -9.03
CA SER A 44 4.48 -17.06 -10.40
C SER A 44 5.98 -16.80 -10.60
N ILE A 45 6.64 -16.13 -9.65
CA ILE A 45 8.08 -15.88 -9.72
C ILE A 45 8.84 -17.20 -9.67
N ARG A 46 8.48 -18.10 -8.75
CA ARG A 46 9.12 -19.42 -8.60
C ARG A 46 8.99 -20.26 -9.87
N GLU A 47 7.82 -20.28 -10.49
CA GLU A 47 7.60 -20.98 -11.77
C GLU A 47 8.47 -20.41 -12.88
N LYS A 48 8.49 -19.07 -13.03
CA LYS A 48 9.30 -18.40 -14.05
C LYS A 48 10.79 -18.62 -13.84
N LEU A 49 11.26 -18.63 -12.61
CA LEU A 49 12.65 -18.96 -12.28
C LEU A 49 12.95 -20.43 -12.58
N GLY A 50 12.05 -21.36 -12.24
CA GLY A 50 12.21 -22.78 -12.54
C GLY A 50 12.26 -23.10 -14.02
N GLN A 51 11.61 -22.29 -14.86
CA GLN A 51 11.64 -22.39 -16.32
C GLN A 51 12.83 -21.66 -16.96
N SER A 52 13.59 -20.86 -16.20
CA SER A 52 14.71 -20.09 -16.76
C SER A 52 15.90 -21.00 -17.10
N ILE A 53 16.35 -20.94 -18.36
CA ILE A 53 17.51 -21.69 -18.85
C ILE A 53 18.76 -20.87 -18.53
N GLY A 54 19.65 -21.41 -17.69
CA GLY A 54 20.93 -20.78 -17.36
C GLY A 54 21.20 -20.59 -15.86
N LYS A 55 20.21 -20.80 -14.98
CA LYS A 55 20.31 -20.75 -13.49
C LYS A 55 20.85 -19.46 -12.85
N ASP A 56 21.40 -18.54 -13.62
CA ASP A 56 21.93 -17.26 -13.13
C ASP A 56 20.89 -16.15 -13.30
N VAL A 57 20.34 -15.70 -12.17
CA VAL A 57 19.43 -14.55 -12.10
C VAL A 57 20.02 -13.53 -11.13
N HIS A 58 20.34 -12.34 -11.63
CA HIS A 58 20.81 -11.23 -10.80
C HIS A 58 19.62 -10.33 -10.41
N ILE A 59 19.34 -10.23 -9.11
CA ILE A 59 18.28 -9.38 -8.54
C ILE A 59 18.92 -8.33 -7.64
N THR A 60 18.68 -7.06 -7.91
CA THR A 60 19.03 -5.94 -7.04
C THR A 60 17.75 -5.27 -6.55
N THR A 61 17.55 -5.20 -5.23
CA THR A 61 16.42 -4.50 -4.62
C THR A 61 16.95 -3.52 -3.59
N ASP A 62 16.72 -2.23 -3.83
CA ASP A 62 17.11 -1.17 -2.90
C ASP A 62 15.94 -0.86 -1.95
N ILE A 63 16.20 -0.90 -0.65
CA ILE A 63 15.24 -0.49 0.39
C ILE A 63 15.78 0.77 1.06
N TRP A 64 15.09 1.90 0.89
CA TRP A 64 15.39 3.14 1.59
C TRP A 64 14.33 3.39 2.67
N SER A 65 14.72 3.40 3.94
CA SER A 65 13.84 3.82 5.04
C SER A 65 14.04 5.30 5.35
N SER A 66 13.02 6.13 5.11
CA SER A 66 13.03 7.54 5.51
C SER A 66 12.66 7.67 6.99
N CYS A 67 13.57 8.22 7.81
CA CYS A 67 13.33 8.48 9.23
C CYS A 67 12.40 9.70 9.41
N GLN A 68 11.09 9.55 9.27
CA GLN A 68 10.15 10.62 9.64
C GLN A 68 9.87 10.60 11.15
N VAL A 69 10.71 11.30 11.92
CA VAL A 69 10.38 11.71 13.30
C VAL A 69 9.62 13.02 13.20
N ASN A 70 8.30 12.96 13.02
CA ASN A 70 7.44 14.15 13.13
C ASN A 70 6.89 14.23 14.56
N HIS A 71 7.59 14.94 15.45
CA HIS A 71 7.01 15.40 16.71
C HIS A 71 6.39 16.79 16.47
N TYR A 72 5.11 16.83 16.10
CA TYR A 72 4.36 18.08 16.02
C TYR A 72 3.67 18.32 17.37
N ILE A 73 4.22 19.25 18.16
CA ILE A 73 3.46 19.92 19.21
C ILE A 73 3.34 21.37 18.78
N SER A 74 2.18 21.73 18.21
CA SER A 74 1.78 23.11 17.98
C SER A 74 0.85 23.52 19.12
N GLY A 75 1.35 24.33 20.04
CA GLY A 75 0.54 24.96 21.08
C GLY A 75 0.13 26.36 20.63
N ASN A 76 -1.06 26.50 20.05
CA ASN A 76 -1.70 27.81 19.88
C ASN A 76 -2.37 28.20 21.21
N GLY A 77 -1.61 28.88 22.07
CA GLY A 77 -2.13 29.56 23.25
C GLY A 77 -2.38 31.03 22.96
N SER A 78 -3.48 31.35 22.28
CA SER A 78 -4.00 32.72 22.21
C SER A 78 -4.82 32.98 23.48
N SER A 79 -4.26 33.69 24.44
CA SER A 79 -5.02 34.28 25.54
C SER A 79 -4.93 35.80 25.43
N SER A 80 -5.94 36.39 24.77
CA SER A 80 -6.26 37.82 24.86
C SER A 80 -7.11 38.09 26.10
N LEU A 81 -6.68 39.11 26.84
CA LEU A 81 -7.35 39.95 27.84
C LEU A 81 -8.67 39.49 28.48
N SER A 82 -8.64 39.48 29.81
CA SER A 82 -9.57 40.28 30.63
C SER A 82 -8.84 40.71 31.91
#